data_AF-A0A944JB74-F1
#
_entry.id   AF-A0A944JB74-F1
#
_cell.length_a   1.000
_cell.length_b   1.000
_cell.length_c   1.000
_cell.angle_alpha   90.00
_cell.angle_beta   90.00
_cell.angle_gamma   90.00
#
_symmetry.space_group_name_H-M   'P 1'
#
loop_
_entity.id
_entity.type
_entity.pdbx_description
1 polymer ?
#
loop_
_entity_poly.entity_id
_entity_poly.type
_entity_poly.pdbx_seq_one_letter_code
_entity_poly.pdbx_strand_id
1 'polypeptide(L)'
;MIATRPGAATPTRYHPSTTATFDGDLDYIAIEHAMNGEPVQLSRGERIEAARQLNLRGVNFTEIGRRLGVSREVVAGWRDNDWAMPAPDPEPIDIGGATHGRSGYSRGCRCRPCKDGANAAQRAAKARKRAAA
;
A
#
# COMPACT_ATOMS: atom_id res chain seq x y z
N MET A 1 -1.79 -5.23 -31.65
CA MET A 1 -1.67 -6.70 -31.76
C MET A 1 -0.19 -7.06 -31.62
N ILE A 2 0.21 -7.62 -30.48
CA ILE A 2 1.59 -8.10 -30.28
C ILE A 2 1.64 -9.50 -30.91
N ALA A 3 2.35 -9.63 -32.02
CA ALA A 3 2.54 -10.90 -32.70
C ALA A 3 3.55 -11.76 -31.91
N THR A 4 3.07 -12.80 -31.24
CA THR A 4 3.91 -13.77 -30.56
C THR A 4 4.59 -14.65 -31.62
N ARG A 5 5.92 -14.55 -31.77
CA ARG A 5 6.71 -15.43 -32.65
C ARG A 5 6.65 -16.87 -32.10
N PRO A 6 6.27 -17.87 -32.91
CA PRO A 6 6.35 -19.28 -32.51
C PRO A 6 7.80 -19.62 -32.14
N GLY A 7 8.03 -20.12 -30.92
CA GLY A 7 9.36 -20.50 -30.41
C GLY A 7 10.05 -19.46 -29.52
N ALA A 8 9.44 -18.30 -29.24
CA ALA A 8 9.94 -17.42 -28.18
C ALA A 8 9.76 -18.11 -26.83
N ALA A 9 10.86 -18.34 -26.11
CA ALA A 9 10.80 -18.81 -24.73
C ALA A 9 9.88 -17.89 -23.92
N THR A 10 8.98 -18.48 -23.12
CA THR A 10 8.13 -17.70 -22.22
C THR A 10 9.03 -16.80 -21.38
N PRO A 11 8.85 -15.48 -21.41
CA PRO A 11 9.66 -14.58 -20.59
C PRO A 11 9.54 -15.01 -19.13
N THR A 12 10.67 -15.05 -18.42
CA THR A 12 10.70 -15.42 -17.01
C THR A 12 9.75 -14.51 -16.22
N ARG A 13 8.64 -15.09 -15.75
CA ARG A 13 7.68 -14.37 -14.90
C ARG A 13 8.18 -14.31 -13.47
N TYR A 14 7.88 -13.21 -12.81
CA TYR A 14 7.99 -13.12 -11.36
C TYR A 14 6.72 -13.67 -10.72
N HIS A 15 6.88 -14.68 -9.88
CA HIS A 15 5.79 -15.25 -9.09
C HIS A 15 5.95 -14.81 -7.63
N PRO A 16 4.96 -14.08 -7.06
CA PRO A 16 5.02 -13.64 -5.67
C PRO A 16 4.79 -14.77 -4.67
N SER A 17 3.95 -15.73 -5.04
CA SER A 17 3.74 -16.99 -4.35
C SER A 17 3.43 -18.05 -5.41
N THR A 18 3.88 -19.28 -5.20
CA THR A 18 3.56 -20.42 -6.06
C THR A 18 2.49 -21.33 -5.44
N THR A 19 2.10 -21.07 -4.20
CA THR A 19 1.22 -21.94 -3.40
C THR A 19 -0.05 -21.24 -2.91
N ALA A 20 -0.06 -19.90 -2.87
CA ALA A 20 -1.18 -19.12 -2.39
C ALA A 20 -1.59 -18.06 -3.42
N THR A 21 -2.89 -17.80 -3.49
CA THR A 21 -3.46 -16.73 -4.31
C THR A 21 -3.80 -15.48 -3.50
N PHE A 22 -3.86 -15.57 -2.17
CA PHE A 22 -4.07 -14.44 -1.27
C PHE A 22 -3.37 -14.63 0.08
N ASP A 23 -3.13 -13.52 0.79
CA ASP A 23 -2.70 -13.49 2.20
C ASP A 23 -3.25 -12.24 2.89
N GLY A 24 -4.22 -12.42 3.78
CA GLY A 24 -4.99 -11.31 4.35
C GLY A 24 -5.68 -10.50 3.24
N ASP A 25 -5.36 -9.20 3.15
CA ASP A 25 -5.88 -8.26 2.16
C ASP A 25 -5.03 -8.19 0.87
N LEU A 26 -4.05 -9.09 0.70
CA LEU A 26 -3.18 -9.12 -0.48
C LEU A 26 -3.67 -10.14 -1.49
N ASP A 27 -3.94 -9.70 -2.72
CA ASP A 27 -4.16 -10.58 -3.87
C ASP A 27 -2.83 -10.87 -4.58
N TYR A 28 -2.32 -12.09 -4.46
CA TYR A 28 -1.07 -12.50 -5.08
C TYR A 28 -1.16 -12.64 -6.60
N ILE A 29 -2.35 -12.85 -7.16
CA ILE A 29 -2.55 -12.87 -8.61
C ILE A 29 -2.40 -11.45 -9.14
N ALA A 30 -3.04 -10.46 -8.50
CA ALA A 30 -2.90 -9.06 -8.86
C ALA A 30 -1.44 -8.59 -8.73
N ILE A 31 -0.76 -8.95 -7.63
CA ILE A 31 0.66 -8.66 -7.43
C ILE A 31 1.51 -9.29 -8.56
N GLU A 32 1.25 -10.54 -8.95
CA GLU A 32 1.96 -11.20 -10.06
C GLU A 32 1.82 -10.41 -11.37
N HIS A 33 0.60 -10.04 -11.73
CA HIS A 33 0.35 -9.26 -12.95
C HIS A 33 1.13 -7.94 -12.93
N ALA A 34 1.04 -7.18 -11.83
CA ALA A 34 1.76 -5.92 -11.69
C ALA A 34 3.28 -6.11 -11.74
N MET A 35 3.82 -7.12 -11.06
CA MET A 35 5.24 -7.45 -11.09
C MET A 35 5.74 -7.77 -12.49
N ASN A 36 4.88 -8.24 -13.39
CA ASN A 36 5.23 -8.56 -14.78
C ASN A 36 4.86 -7.43 -15.76
N GLY A 37 4.44 -6.26 -15.26
CA GLY A 37 4.15 -5.08 -16.06
C GLY A 37 2.78 -5.10 -16.73
N GLU A 38 1.87 -5.96 -16.26
CA GLU A 38 0.50 -6.04 -16.76
C GLU A 38 -0.38 -5.03 -16.00
N PRO A 39 -1.32 -4.37 -16.69
CA PRO A 39 -2.17 -3.35 -16.08
C PRO A 39 -3.17 -4.00 -15.13
N VAL A 40 -3.08 -3.66 -13.84
CA VAL A 40 -3.98 -4.13 -12.78
C VAL A 40 -4.19 -3.04 -11.74
N GLN A 41 -5.36 -3.04 -11.11
CA GLN A 41 -5.64 -2.16 -9.98
C GLN A 41 -5.08 -2.79 -8.72
N LEU A 42 -4.14 -2.09 -8.08
CA LEU A 42 -3.56 -2.52 -6.81
C LEU A 42 -3.94 -1.57 -5.68
N SER A 43 -4.29 -2.16 -4.55
CA SER A 43 -4.31 -1.52 -3.24
C SER A 43 -2.92 -1.00 -2.87
N ARG A 44 -2.87 -0.11 -1.87
CA ARG A 44 -1.58 0.42 -1.39
C ARG A 44 -0.69 -0.68 -0.81
N GLY A 45 -1.28 -1.64 -0.07
CA GLY A 45 -0.56 -2.78 0.49
C GLY A 45 0.04 -3.66 -0.60
N GLU A 46 -0.75 -3.97 -1.62
CA GLU A 46 -0.29 -4.79 -2.75
C GLU A 46 0.85 -4.14 -3.53
N ARG A 47 0.83 -2.80 -3.73
CA ARG A 47 1.95 -2.09 -4.39
C ARG A 47 3.22 -2.17 -3.56
N ILE A 48 3.13 -2.03 -2.24
CA ILE A 48 4.29 -2.11 -1.35
C ILE A 48 4.89 -3.51 -1.38
N GLU A 49 4.04 -4.54 -1.30
CA GLU A 49 4.49 -5.93 -1.36
C GLU A 49 5.11 -6.26 -2.73
N ALA A 50 4.45 -5.89 -3.83
CA ALA A 50 5.01 -6.05 -5.17
C ALA A 50 6.39 -5.36 -5.32
N ALA A 51 6.54 -4.14 -4.80
CA ALA A 51 7.79 -3.39 -4.83
C ALA A 51 8.89 -4.08 -4.00
N ARG A 52 8.57 -4.53 -2.79
CA ARG A 52 9.48 -5.25 -1.90
C ARG A 52 10.01 -6.51 -2.60
N GLN A 53 9.11 -7.27 -3.21
CA GLN A 53 9.41 -8.49 -3.93
C GLN A 53 10.29 -8.28 -5.17
N LEU A 54 10.03 -7.24 -5.96
CA LEU A 54 10.88 -6.89 -7.10
C LEU A 54 12.27 -6.42 -6.64
N ASN A 55 12.34 -5.64 -5.55
CA ASN A 55 13.61 -5.18 -4.99
C ASN A 55 14.46 -6.34 -4.47
N LEU A 56 13.86 -7.33 -3.78
CA LEU A 56 14.55 -8.55 -3.33
C LEU A 56 15.15 -9.35 -4.51
N ARG A 57 14.56 -9.23 -5.70
CA ARG A 57 15.03 -9.86 -6.94
C ARG A 57 16.00 -8.98 -7.73
N GLY A 58 16.45 -7.86 -7.16
CA GLY A 58 17.46 -6.97 -7.74
C GLY A 58 16.94 -5.99 -8.80
N VAL A 59 15.62 -5.84 -8.94
CA VAL A 59 15.03 -4.86 -9.88
C VAL A 59 15.24 -3.45 -9.33
N ASN A 60 15.70 -2.53 -10.18
CA ASN A 60 15.95 -1.15 -9.76
C ASN A 60 14.64 -0.36 -9.51
N PHE A 61 14.69 0.68 -8.67
CA PHE A 61 13.49 1.44 -8.28
C PHE A 61 12.78 2.17 -9.42
N THR A 62 13.50 2.59 -10.45
CA THR A 62 12.89 3.21 -11.63
C THR A 62 12.00 2.22 -12.38
N GLU A 63 12.49 1.00 -12.57
CA GLU A 63 11.75 -0.08 -13.22
C GLU A 63 10.59 -0.58 -12.35
N ILE A 64 10.79 -0.67 -11.03
CA ILE A 64 9.69 -0.99 -10.09
C ILE A 64 8.59 0.07 -10.18
N GLY A 65 8.96 1.36 -10.13
CA GLY A 65 8.01 2.46 -10.26
C GLY A 65 7.21 2.40 -11.56
N ARG A 66 7.89 2.12 -12.68
CA ARG A 66 7.25 1.94 -13.99
C ARG A 66 6.21 0.81 -13.99
N ARG A 67 6.53 -0.35 -13.41
CA ARG A 67 5.62 -1.51 -13.35
C ARG A 67 4.39 -1.25 -12.46
N LEU A 68 4.59 -0.53 -11.37
CA LEU A 68 3.55 -0.30 -10.35
C LEU A 68 2.80 1.02 -10.50
N GLY A 69 3.16 1.85 -11.50
CA GLY A 69 2.56 3.16 -11.73
C GLY A 69 2.84 4.16 -10.60
N VAL A 70 4.03 4.12 -9.99
CA VAL A 70 4.48 5.03 -8.93
C VAL A 70 5.87 5.61 -9.24
N SER A 71 6.26 6.72 -8.60
CA SER A 71 7.59 7.29 -8.82
C SER A 71 8.68 6.49 -8.08
N ARG A 72 9.93 6.60 -8.54
CA ARG A 72 11.07 5.94 -7.87
C ARG A 72 11.26 6.44 -6.43
N GLU A 73 10.92 7.70 -6.16
CA GLU A 73 11.02 8.32 -4.83
C GLU A 73 10.02 7.70 -3.86
N VAL A 74 8.82 7.35 -4.34
CA VAL A 74 7.81 6.64 -3.54
C VAL A 74 8.33 5.25 -3.15
N VAL A 75 8.91 4.52 -4.10
CA VAL A 75 9.50 3.19 -3.85
C VAL A 75 10.66 3.28 -2.86
N ALA A 76 11.56 4.27 -3.03
CA ALA A 76 12.65 4.51 -2.10
C ALA A 76 12.12 4.81 -0.68
N GLY A 77 11.08 5.64 -0.58
CA GLY A 77 10.42 5.93 0.70
C GLY A 77 9.80 4.70 1.37
N TRP A 78 9.27 3.74 0.61
CA TRP A 78 8.80 2.47 1.16
C TRP A 78 9.95 1.61 1.70
N ARG A 79 11.06 1.51 0.96
CA ARG A 79 12.26 0.80 1.43
C ARG A 79 12.81 1.40 2.72
N ASP A 80 12.95 2.72 2.76
CA ASP A 80 13.51 3.43 3.91
C ASP A 80 12.60 3.35 5.14
N ASN A 81 11.31 3.08 4.94
CA ASN A 81 10.34 2.77 5.98
C ASN A 81 10.13 1.25 6.19
N ASP A 82 11.15 0.45 5.87
CA ASP A 82 11.19 -1.01 6.03
C ASP A 82 9.98 -1.76 5.45
N TRP A 83 9.47 -1.28 4.32
CA TRP A 83 8.30 -1.85 3.64
C TRP A 83 7.05 -1.91 4.53
N ALA A 84 6.94 -1.02 5.53
CA ALA A 84 5.83 -1.07 6.47
C ALA A 84 4.50 -0.93 5.74
N MET A 85 3.63 -1.92 5.96
CA MET A 85 2.30 -1.95 5.38
C MET A 85 1.46 -0.81 5.98
N PRO A 86 0.59 -0.17 5.18
CA PRO A 86 -0.36 0.79 5.72
C PRO A 86 -1.20 0.07 6.78
N ALA A 87 -1.30 0.69 7.96
CA ALA A 87 -2.25 0.21 8.94
C ALA A 87 -3.66 0.27 8.33
N PRO A 88 -4.56 -0.66 8.68
CA PRO A 88 -5.96 -0.51 8.33
C PRO A 88 -6.45 0.86 8.79
N ASP A 89 -7.30 1.49 7.98
CA ASP A 89 -7.87 2.77 8.35
C ASP A 89 -8.52 2.65 9.73
N PRO A 90 -8.26 3.59 10.65
CA PRO A 90 -8.91 3.55 11.96
C PRO A 90 -10.42 3.56 11.75
N GLU A 91 -11.13 2.70 12.48
CA GLU A 91 -12.59 2.67 12.42
C GLU A 91 -13.15 4.10 12.52
N PRO A 92 -14.10 4.48 11.66
CA PRO A 92 -14.74 5.78 11.75
C PRO A 92 -15.22 5.99 13.18
N ILE A 93 -14.79 7.08 13.81
CA ILE A 93 -15.28 7.44 15.14
C ILE A 93 -16.79 7.60 15.01
N ASP A 94 -17.56 6.77 15.71
CA ASP A 94 -19.00 6.97 15.81
C ASP A 94 -19.26 8.25 16.59
N ILE A 95 -19.59 9.31 15.84
CA ILE A 95 -19.91 10.64 16.37
C ILE A 95 -21.41 10.78 16.69
N GLY A 96 -22.19 9.69 16.70
CA GLY A 96 -23.57 9.68 17.18
C GLY A 96 -24.49 10.66 16.44
N GLY A 97 -24.39 10.74 15.11
CA GLY A 97 -25.22 11.64 14.31
C GLY A 97 -24.90 13.14 14.45
N ALA A 98 -23.78 13.50 15.08
CA ALA A 98 -23.35 14.90 15.19
C ALA A 98 -23.06 15.50 13.81
N THR A 99 -23.92 16.39 13.33
CA THR A 99 -23.74 17.12 12.07
C THR A 99 -22.81 18.30 12.28
N HIS A 100 -21.59 18.21 11.75
CA HIS A 100 -20.70 19.36 11.67
C HIS A 100 -21.11 20.16 10.43
N GLY A 101 -21.79 21.29 10.64
CA GLY A 101 -22.26 22.15 9.55
C GLY A 101 -21.15 22.60 8.57
N ARG A 102 -21.55 23.29 7.49
CA ARG A 102 -20.74 23.70 6.32
C ARG A 102 -19.40 24.40 6.64
N SER A 103 -19.16 24.84 7.86
CA SER A 103 -17.92 25.44 8.33
C SER A 103 -17.02 24.44 9.08
N GLY A 104 -16.97 23.18 8.61
CA GLY A 104 -15.99 22.19 9.05
C GLY A 104 -14.59 22.80 8.97
N TYR A 105 -14.14 23.35 10.09
CA TYR A 105 -12.95 24.18 10.18
C TYR A 105 -11.80 23.41 9.54
N SER A 106 -11.04 24.07 8.67
CA SER A 106 -9.79 23.61 8.04
C SER A 106 -8.69 23.20 9.03
N ARG A 107 -9.02 23.08 10.33
CA ARG A 107 -8.17 22.69 11.46
C ARG A 107 -8.79 21.57 12.33
N GLY A 108 -9.86 20.91 11.88
CA GLY A 108 -10.53 19.78 12.57
C GLY A 108 -11.72 20.16 13.46
N CYS A 109 -12.67 19.23 13.67
CA CYS A 109 -13.80 19.43 14.58
C CYS A 109 -13.29 19.61 16.01
N ARG A 110 -13.76 20.67 16.69
CA ARG A 110 -13.44 20.94 18.10
C ARG A 110 -14.42 20.29 19.09
N CYS A 111 -15.42 19.58 18.57
CA CYS A 111 -16.36 18.82 19.37
C CYS A 111 -15.63 17.79 20.22
N ARG A 112 -16.14 17.55 21.43
CA ARG A 112 -15.51 16.64 22.39
C ARG A 112 -15.24 15.24 21.82
N PRO A 113 -16.16 14.61 21.07
CA PRO A 113 -15.93 13.30 20.45
C PRO A 113 -14.72 13.29 19.49
N CYS A 114 -14.63 14.25 18.57
CA CYS A 114 -13.50 14.32 17.65
C CYS A 114 -12.17 14.66 18.35
N LYS A 115 -12.21 15.50 19.39
CA LYS A 115 -11.02 15.79 20.20
C LYS A 115 -10.53 14.55 20.93
N ASP A 116 -11.45 13.78 21.51
CA ASP A 116 -11.12 12.57 22.26
C ASP A 116 -10.61 11.47 21.31
N GLY A 117 -11.23 11.29 20.13
CA GLY A 117 -10.75 10.39 19.10
C GLY A 117 -9.37 10.77 18.54
N ALA A 118 -9.13 12.05 18.25
CA ALA A 118 -7.81 12.52 17.79
C ALA A 118 -6.72 12.32 18.86
N ASN A 119 -7.04 12.56 20.13
CA ASN A 119 -6.13 12.30 21.25
C ASN A 119 -5.84 10.80 21.41
N ALA A 120 -6.85 9.94 21.26
CA ALA A 120 -6.68 8.49 21.30
C ALA A 120 -5.78 8.01 20.16
N ALA A 121 -6.00 8.49 18.93
CA ALA A 121 -5.14 8.18 17.78
C ALA A 121 -3.70 8.64 17.98
N GLN A 122 -3.47 9.84 18.53
CA GLN A 122 -2.13 10.31 18.87
C GLN A 122 -1.45 9.45 19.93
N ARG A 123 -2.18 9.02 20.97
CA ARG A 123 -1.66 8.11 21.99
C ARG A 123 -1.28 6.75 21.40
N ALA A 124 -2.14 6.19 20.54
CA ALA A 124 -1.86 4.94 19.84
C ALA A 124 -0.61 5.05 18.95
N ALA A 125 -0.49 6.13 18.17
CA ALA A 125 0.70 6.38 17.34
C ALA A 125 1.99 6.48 18.18
N LYS A 126 1.93 7.16 19.34
CA LYS A 126 3.08 7.26 20.25
C LYS A 126 3.43 5.91 20.90
N ALA A 127 2.44 5.10 21.24
CA ALA A 127 2.66 3.75 21.76
C ALA A 127 3.34 2.85 20.73
N ARG A 128 2.90 2.89 19.47
CA ARG A 128 3.53 2.15 18.36
C ARG A 128 4.99 2.56 18.15
N LYS A 129 5.28 3.87 18.15
CA LYS A 129 6.67 4.38 18.05
C LYS A 129 7.57 3.91 19.19
N ARG A 130 7.01 3.75 20.40
CA ARG A 130 7.76 3.23 21.56
C ARG A 130 7.97 1.72 21.51
N ALA A 131 7.04 0.97 20.91
CA ALA A 131 7.17 -0.48 20.75
C ALA A 131 8.14 -0.85 19.61
N ALA A 132 8.39 0.07 18.68
CA ALA A 132 9.32 -0.10 17.56
C ALA A 132 10.74 0.45 17.85
N ALA A 133 11.01 0.92 19.07
CA ALA A 133 12.30 1.44 19.54
C ALA A 133 12.88 0.52 20.61
#